data_AF-A0A7X7TLY2-F1
#
_entry.id   AF-A0A7X7TLY2-F1
#
_cell.length_a   1.000
_cell.length_b   1.000
_cell.length_c   1.000
_cell.angle_alpha   90.00
_cell.angle_beta   90.00
_cell.angle_gamma   90.00
#
_symmetry.space_group_name_H-M   'P 1'
#
loop_
_entity.id
_entity.type
_entity.pdbx_description
1 polymer ?
#
loop_
_entity_poly.entity_id
_entity_poly.type
_entity_poly.pdbx_seq_one_letter_code
_entity_poly.pdbx_strand_id
1 'polypeptide(L)'
;MNLRRYTAALVALFVLLGITAFWGVSQAQARRSAEMQIENKYNRAFYEVIQRSKNIEALLSKGLASGSHNNMDNLFSDLWYNANAAQENLHQLPLSHNVIAKTSKFLTQVGDYAYAITKRDDGTKMTDEDRSTMRELYKTAKALNRELTKVQQQAAAGKFRWSEVQKGISSNFAKGSMSADRSFRSVESQMQELPTLIYDGPFSDHLERAKPLGVTGKEVT
;
A
#
# COMPACT_ATOMS: atom_id res chain seq x y z
N MET A 1 -27.17 -61.25 23.57
CA MET A 1 -26.57 -60.03 22.97
C MET A 1 -27.46 -58.84 23.32
N ASN A 2 -26.97 -57.87 24.11
CA ASN A 2 -27.82 -56.85 24.74
C ASN A 2 -28.22 -55.74 23.76
N LEU A 3 -29.27 -55.98 22.98
CA LEU A 3 -29.78 -55.10 21.91
C LEU A 3 -29.97 -53.63 22.37
N ARG A 4 -30.42 -53.41 23.61
CA ARG A 4 -30.61 -52.06 24.21
C ARG A 4 -29.31 -51.25 24.37
N ARG A 5 -28.16 -51.93 24.58
CA ARG A 5 -26.86 -51.25 24.69
C ARG A 5 -26.34 -50.81 23.32
N TYR A 6 -26.55 -51.63 22.28
CA TYR A 6 -26.19 -51.29 20.90
C TYR A 6 -27.04 -50.14 20.36
N THR A 7 -28.34 -50.11 20.63
CA THR A 7 -29.20 -48.99 20.24
C THR A 7 -28.78 -47.68 20.91
N ALA A 8 -28.42 -47.71 22.21
CA ALA A 8 -27.93 -46.53 22.91
C ALA A 8 -26.59 -46.03 22.34
N ALA A 9 -25.67 -46.94 22.03
CA ALA A 9 -24.38 -46.60 21.41
C ALA A 9 -24.56 -45.99 20.01
N LEU A 10 -25.47 -46.53 19.20
CA LEU A 10 -25.79 -45.99 17.87
C LEU A 10 -26.40 -44.59 17.96
N VAL A 11 -27.34 -44.36 18.88
CA VAL A 11 -27.92 -43.03 19.10
C VAL A 11 -26.87 -42.02 19.54
N ALA A 12 -25.99 -42.40 20.48
CA ALA A 12 -24.89 -41.54 20.91
C ALA A 12 -23.94 -41.19 19.76
N LEU A 13 -23.61 -42.16 18.90
CA LEU A 13 -22.81 -41.93 17.70
C LEU A 13 -23.49 -40.95 16.74
N PHE A 14 -24.79 -41.11 16.47
CA PHE A 14 -25.55 -40.19 15.63
C PHE A 14 -25.60 -38.77 16.19
N VAL A 15 -25.77 -38.63 17.51
CA VAL A 15 -25.72 -37.31 18.18
C VAL A 15 -24.34 -36.67 18.05
N LEU A 16 -23.27 -37.42 18.30
CA LEU A 16 -21.91 -36.94 18.14
C LEU A 16 -21.62 -36.49 16.70
N LEU A 17 -22.02 -37.30 15.71
CA LEU A 17 -21.90 -36.95 14.29
C LEU A 17 -22.71 -35.68 13.96
N GLY A 18 -23.92 -35.53 14.51
CA GLY A 18 -24.73 -34.34 14.34
C GLY A 18 -24.07 -33.08 14.90
N ILE A 19 -23.47 -33.16 16.10
CA ILE A 19 -22.73 -32.06 16.72
C ILE A 19 -21.50 -31.69 15.88
N THR A 20 -20.71 -32.69 15.45
CA THR A 20 -19.52 -32.45 14.61
C THR A 20 -19.88 -31.85 13.25
N ALA A 21 -20.96 -32.32 12.61
CA ALA A 21 -21.43 -31.77 11.35
C ALA A 21 -21.89 -30.31 11.51
N PHE A 22 -22.67 -30.00 12.56
CA PHE A 22 -23.09 -28.64 12.87
C PHE A 22 -21.91 -27.72 13.13
N TRP A 23 -20.94 -28.16 13.93
CA TRP A 23 -19.72 -27.41 14.21
C TRP A 23 -18.86 -27.19 12.95
N GLY A 24 -18.75 -28.20 12.07
CA GLY A 24 -18.04 -28.07 10.81
C GLY A 24 -18.68 -27.02 9.89
N VAL A 25 -20.01 -26.99 9.81
CA VAL A 25 -20.74 -25.98 9.02
C VAL A 25 -20.58 -24.58 9.62
N SER A 26 -20.73 -24.43 10.93
CA SER A 26 -20.58 -23.12 11.59
C SER A 26 -19.16 -22.58 11.46
N GLN A 27 -18.15 -23.45 11.60
CA GLN A 27 -16.74 -23.10 11.41
C GLN A 27 -16.46 -22.68 9.95
N ALA A 28 -17.02 -23.39 8.97
CA ALA A 28 -16.87 -23.03 7.57
C ALA A 28 -17.51 -21.67 7.24
N GLN A 29 -18.67 -21.37 7.81
CA GLN A 29 -19.33 -20.07 7.66
C GLN A 29 -18.53 -18.94 8.32
N ALA A 30 -18.06 -19.15 9.56
CA ALA A 30 -17.24 -18.18 10.27
C ALA A 30 -15.96 -17.85 9.48
N ARG A 31 -15.30 -18.87 8.93
CA ARG A 31 -14.11 -18.70 8.07
C ARG A 31 -14.41 -17.88 6.82
N ARG A 32 -15.49 -18.19 6.09
CA ARG A 32 -15.88 -17.44 4.89
C ARG A 32 -16.19 -15.98 5.22
N SER A 33 -16.87 -15.73 6.34
CA SER A 33 -17.16 -14.37 6.82
C SER A 33 -15.88 -13.60 7.12
N ALA A 34 -14.94 -14.20 7.84
CA ALA A 34 -13.64 -13.60 8.13
C ALA A 34 -12.83 -13.30 6.85
N GLU A 35 -12.79 -14.24 5.89
CA GLU A 35 -12.12 -14.03 4.60
C GLU A 35 -12.75 -12.86 3.83
N MET A 36 -14.08 -12.74 3.80
CA MET A 36 -14.77 -11.61 3.15
C MET A 36 -14.47 -10.27 3.85
N GLN A 37 -14.43 -10.24 5.18
CA GLN A 37 -14.10 -9.02 5.92
C GLN A 37 -12.68 -8.53 5.63
N ILE A 38 -11.72 -9.45 5.55
CA ILE A 38 -10.33 -9.12 5.21
C ILE A 38 -10.22 -8.58 3.78
N GLU A 39 -10.88 -9.23 2.81
CA GLU A 39 -10.95 -8.74 1.43
C GLU A 39 -11.55 -7.33 1.35
N ASN A 40 -12.64 -7.08 2.07
CA ASN A 40 -13.27 -5.76 2.12
C ASN A 40 -12.35 -4.71 2.73
N LYS A 41 -11.59 -5.06 3.78
CA LYS A 41 -10.60 -4.16 4.38
C LYS A 41 -9.51 -3.79 3.36
N TYR A 42 -8.98 -4.76 2.63
CA TYR A 42 -7.96 -4.52 1.60
C TYR A 42 -8.51 -3.71 0.43
N ASN A 43 -9.70 -4.02 -0.05
CA ASN A 43 -10.38 -3.22 -1.08
C ASN A 43 -10.56 -1.77 -0.63
N ARG A 44 -11.09 -1.55 0.57
CA ARG A 44 -11.27 -0.20 1.13
C ARG A 44 -9.95 0.57 1.19
N ALA A 45 -8.91 -0.03 1.76
CA ALA A 45 -7.59 0.58 1.85
C ALA A 45 -7.04 0.93 0.46
N PHE A 46 -7.17 0.01 -0.51
CA PHE A 46 -6.70 0.22 -1.87
C PHE A 46 -7.43 1.37 -2.58
N TYR A 47 -8.76 1.44 -2.43
CA TYR A 47 -9.55 2.55 -2.97
C TYR A 47 -9.23 3.89 -2.31
N GLU A 48 -8.94 3.91 -1.00
CA GLU A 48 -8.41 5.12 -0.35
C GLU A 48 -7.08 5.53 -0.96
N VAL A 49 -6.11 4.62 -1.16
CA VAL A 49 -4.84 4.95 -1.83
C VAL A 49 -5.08 5.57 -3.21
N ILE A 50 -5.97 4.98 -4.03
CA ILE A 50 -6.35 5.54 -5.34
C ILE A 50 -6.89 6.96 -5.19
N GLN A 51 -7.85 7.18 -4.30
CA GLN A 51 -8.49 8.47 -4.14
C GLN A 51 -7.50 9.54 -3.68
N ARG A 52 -6.68 9.23 -2.67
CA ARG A 52 -5.66 10.15 -2.16
C ARG A 52 -4.59 10.44 -3.20
N SER A 53 -4.15 9.44 -3.97
CA SER A 53 -3.18 9.64 -5.04
C SER A 53 -3.70 10.52 -6.18
N LYS A 54 -4.99 10.41 -6.53
CA LYS A 54 -5.65 11.33 -7.48
C LYS A 54 -5.75 12.75 -6.93
N ASN A 55 -6.05 12.91 -5.65
CA ASN A 55 -6.07 14.23 -5.00
C ASN A 55 -4.67 14.87 -5.01
N ILE A 56 -3.62 14.10 -4.73
CA ILE A 56 -2.22 14.57 -4.82
C ILE A 56 -1.92 15.09 -6.23
N GLU A 57 -2.21 14.31 -7.28
CA GLU A 57 -2.02 14.73 -8.67
C GLU A 57 -2.78 16.04 -8.98
N ALA A 58 -4.05 16.12 -8.57
CA ALA A 58 -4.89 17.28 -8.82
C ALA A 58 -4.40 18.55 -8.09
N LEU A 59 -3.99 18.42 -6.83
CA LEU A 59 -3.45 19.52 -6.02
C LEU A 59 -2.13 20.03 -6.59
N LEU A 60 -1.22 19.12 -6.98
CA LEU A 60 0.04 19.48 -7.64
C LEU A 60 -0.22 20.18 -8.99
N SER A 61 -1.14 19.68 -9.80
CA SER A 61 -1.54 20.32 -11.05
C SER A 61 -2.12 21.72 -10.81
N LYS A 62 -2.98 21.88 -9.79
CA LYS A 62 -3.56 23.17 -9.42
C LYS A 62 -2.48 24.15 -8.95
N GLY A 63 -1.53 23.70 -8.14
CA GLY A 63 -0.40 24.51 -7.68
C GLY A 63 0.49 24.97 -8.85
N LEU A 64 0.72 24.11 -9.85
CA LEU A 64 1.53 24.43 -11.01
C LEU A 64 0.85 25.46 -11.92
N ALA A 65 -0.47 25.33 -12.08
CA ALA A 65 -1.29 26.23 -12.90
C ALA A 65 -1.57 27.58 -12.20
N SER A 66 -1.59 27.61 -10.87
CA SER A 66 -1.82 28.84 -10.09
C SER A 66 -0.53 29.69 -10.01
N GLY A 67 -0.69 30.99 -10.25
CA GLY A 67 0.30 32.02 -9.88
C GLY A 67 -0.06 32.77 -8.60
N SER A 68 -1.22 32.47 -7.99
CA SER A 68 -1.77 33.21 -6.86
C SER A 68 -1.32 32.62 -5.52
N HIS A 69 -0.88 33.49 -4.62
CA HIS A 69 -0.37 33.14 -3.29
C HIS A 69 -1.49 32.95 -2.25
N ASN A 70 -2.69 33.50 -2.49
CA ASN A 70 -3.73 33.66 -1.47
C ASN A 70 -4.40 32.35 -0.99
N ASN A 71 -3.98 31.17 -1.46
CA ASN A 71 -4.51 29.87 -1.02
C ASN A 71 -3.41 28.78 -0.99
N MET A 72 -2.15 29.18 -0.98
CA MET A 72 -1.04 28.24 -1.12
C MET A 72 -0.92 27.31 0.09
N ASP A 73 -1.12 27.83 1.30
CA ASP A 73 -0.97 27.05 2.54
C ASP A 73 -2.06 25.99 2.69
N ASN A 74 -3.29 26.30 2.28
CA ASN A 74 -4.38 25.32 2.23
C ASN A 74 -4.07 24.20 1.23
N LEU A 75 -3.55 24.56 0.03
CA LEU A 75 -3.19 23.58 -0.99
C LEU A 75 -2.11 22.61 -0.49
N PHE A 76 -1.07 23.12 0.17
CA PHE A 76 -0.01 22.28 0.71
C PHE A 76 -0.42 21.53 1.97
N SER A 77 -1.30 22.09 2.81
CA SER A 77 -1.89 21.35 3.93
C SER A 77 -2.73 20.16 3.45
N ASP A 78 -3.54 20.37 2.41
CA ASP A 78 -4.30 19.29 1.76
C ASP A 78 -3.37 18.25 1.11
N LEU A 79 -2.27 18.70 0.50
CA LEU A 79 -1.29 17.82 -0.12
C LEU A 79 -0.60 16.93 0.93
N TRP A 80 -0.19 17.51 2.06
CA TRP A 80 0.36 16.79 3.21
C TRP A 80 -0.64 15.77 3.75
N TYR A 81 -1.89 16.18 3.97
CA TYR A 81 -2.93 15.28 4.46
C TYR A 81 -3.17 14.09 3.52
N ASN A 82 -3.32 14.33 2.22
CA ASN A 82 -3.55 13.25 1.26
C ASN A 82 -2.35 12.32 1.14
N ALA A 83 -1.12 12.84 1.21
CA ALA A 83 0.10 12.03 1.20
C ALA A 83 0.19 11.07 2.40
N ASN A 84 -0.03 11.58 3.61
CA ASN A 84 -0.01 10.77 4.83
C ASN A 84 -1.17 9.75 4.86
N ALA A 85 -2.38 10.16 4.47
CA ALA A 85 -3.52 9.26 4.40
C ALA A 85 -3.33 8.16 3.35
N ALA A 86 -2.73 8.47 2.19
CA ALA A 86 -2.37 7.46 1.20
C ALA A 86 -1.37 6.44 1.76
N GLN A 87 -0.36 6.93 2.50
CA GLN A 87 0.68 6.08 3.07
C GLN A 87 0.12 5.13 4.13
N GLU A 88 -0.71 5.64 5.04
CA GLU A 88 -1.35 4.84 6.07
C GLU A 88 -2.22 3.71 5.47
N ASN A 89 -2.97 4.01 4.41
CA ASN A 89 -3.79 3.01 3.74
C ASN A 89 -2.96 2.04 2.89
N LEU A 90 -1.85 2.49 2.29
CA LEU A 90 -0.91 1.63 1.57
C LEU A 90 -0.34 0.54 2.48
N HIS A 91 0.04 0.89 3.72
CA HIS A 91 0.62 -0.05 4.68
C HIS A 91 -0.36 -1.12 5.17
N GLN A 92 -1.66 -0.94 4.92
CA GLN A 92 -2.66 -1.97 5.20
C GLN A 92 -2.77 -3.02 4.09
N LEU A 93 -2.18 -2.79 2.91
CA LEU A 93 -2.29 -3.69 1.78
C LEU A 93 -1.29 -4.86 1.88
N PRO A 94 -1.68 -6.07 1.45
CA PRO A 94 -0.78 -7.22 1.42
C PRO A 94 0.10 -7.11 0.18
N LEU A 95 1.05 -6.17 0.18
CA LEU A 95 1.99 -5.92 -0.91
C LEU A 95 3.41 -6.35 -0.50
N SER A 96 4.29 -6.53 -1.49
CA SER A 96 5.69 -6.84 -1.20
C SER A 96 6.39 -5.63 -0.57
N HIS A 97 7.43 -5.92 0.23
CA HIS A 97 8.20 -4.88 0.91
C HIS A 97 8.77 -3.85 -0.08
N ASN A 98 9.22 -4.27 -1.27
CA ASN A 98 9.74 -3.37 -2.29
C ASN A 98 8.68 -2.36 -2.78
N VAL A 99 7.47 -2.84 -3.08
CA VAL A 99 6.36 -1.98 -3.53
C VAL A 99 5.95 -1.00 -2.43
N ILE A 100 5.84 -1.48 -1.19
CA ILE A 100 5.53 -0.63 -0.04
C ILE A 100 6.63 0.42 0.14
N ALA A 101 7.90 0.03 0.14
CA ALA A 101 9.03 0.94 0.35
C ALA A 101 9.07 2.05 -0.72
N LYS A 102 8.99 1.70 -2.00
CA LYS A 102 9.02 2.68 -3.11
C LYS A 102 7.85 3.66 -3.05
N THR A 103 6.63 3.13 -2.89
CA THR A 103 5.42 3.96 -2.89
C THR A 103 5.35 4.82 -1.62
N SER A 104 5.70 4.25 -0.47
CA SER A 104 5.76 4.96 0.81
C SER A 104 6.79 6.08 0.76
N LYS A 105 7.97 5.85 0.18
CA LYS A 105 9.01 6.86 -0.01
C LYS A 105 8.51 8.05 -0.84
N PHE A 106 7.87 7.78 -1.98
CA PHE A 106 7.27 8.85 -2.78
C PHE A 106 6.22 9.66 -1.98
N LEU A 107 5.32 8.98 -1.26
CA LEU A 107 4.29 9.64 -0.46
C LEU A 107 4.91 10.46 0.68
N THR A 108 5.95 9.97 1.34
CA THR A 108 6.75 10.74 2.31
C THR A 108 7.33 12.00 1.67
N GLN A 109 7.96 11.89 0.50
CA GLN A 109 8.55 13.04 -0.20
C GLN A 109 7.49 14.11 -0.54
N VAL A 110 6.30 13.71 -0.99
CA VAL A 110 5.17 14.63 -1.21
C VAL A 110 4.78 15.33 0.10
N GLY A 111 4.63 14.55 1.18
CA GLY A 111 4.26 15.07 2.50
C GLY A 111 5.29 16.05 3.05
N ASP A 112 6.56 15.68 3.05
CA ASP A 112 7.65 16.51 3.57
C ASP A 112 7.82 17.80 2.77
N TYR A 113 7.73 17.70 1.44
CA TYR A 113 7.76 18.88 0.58
C TYR A 113 6.60 19.82 0.95
N ALA A 114 5.38 19.29 1.03
CA ALA A 114 4.21 20.08 1.38
C ALA A 114 4.35 20.73 2.76
N TYR A 115 4.79 19.96 3.76
CA TYR A 115 5.03 20.46 5.11
C TYR A 115 6.10 21.55 5.13
N ALA A 116 7.21 21.36 4.42
CA ALA A 116 8.28 22.35 4.33
C ALA A 116 7.79 23.68 3.75
N ILE A 117 6.92 23.64 2.72
CA ILE A 117 6.32 24.87 2.19
C ILE A 117 5.43 25.56 3.24
N THR A 118 4.56 24.81 3.93
CA THR A 118 3.67 25.38 4.98
C THR A 118 4.40 25.97 6.18
N LYS A 119 5.70 25.69 6.34
CA LYS A 119 6.54 26.22 7.42
C LYS A 119 7.38 27.43 7.02
N ARG A 120 7.31 27.87 5.76
CA ARG A 120 7.96 29.11 5.31
C ARG A 120 7.16 30.33 5.77
N ASP A 121 7.83 31.47 5.91
CA ASP A 121 7.18 32.73 6.30
C ASP A 121 6.11 33.13 5.28
N ASP A 122 4.96 33.59 5.79
CA ASP A 122 3.82 34.07 5.01
C ASP A 122 4.29 35.12 3.98
N GLY A 123 4.04 34.85 2.70
CA GLY A 123 4.39 35.75 1.60
C GLY A 123 5.67 35.39 0.83
N THR A 124 6.39 34.32 1.22
CA THR A 124 7.50 33.80 0.43
C THR A 124 6.99 33.27 -0.91
N LYS A 125 7.47 33.84 -2.02
CA LYS A 125 7.09 33.37 -3.35
C LYS A 125 7.72 32.02 -3.64
N MET A 126 6.97 31.17 -4.35
CA MET A 126 7.47 29.88 -4.78
C MET A 126 8.61 30.07 -5.79
N THR A 127 9.76 29.45 -5.52
CA THR A 127 10.96 29.59 -6.36
C THR A 127 10.84 28.72 -7.62
N ASP A 128 11.75 28.91 -8.59
CA ASP A 128 11.80 28.08 -9.79
C ASP A 128 12.16 26.62 -9.46
N GLU A 129 12.97 26.39 -8.43
CA GLU A 129 13.31 25.08 -7.87
C GLU A 129 12.10 24.41 -7.25
N ASP A 130 11.29 25.14 -6.48
CA ASP A 130 10.04 24.62 -5.92
C ASP A 130 9.09 24.19 -7.05
N ARG A 131 8.92 25.04 -8.07
CA ARG A 131 8.10 24.68 -9.25
C ARG A 131 8.67 23.47 -9.98
N SER A 132 9.99 23.32 -10.02
CA SER A 132 10.64 22.14 -10.61
C SER A 132 10.32 20.88 -9.83
N THR A 133 10.50 20.92 -8.51
CA THR A 133 10.16 19.82 -7.61
C THR A 133 8.70 19.42 -7.76
N MET A 134 7.80 20.40 -7.77
CA MET A 134 6.37 20.16 -7.91
C MET A 134 6.00 19.54 -9.27
N ARG A 135 6.72 19.88 -10.36
CA ARG A 135 6.57 19.22 -11.67
C ARG A 135 7.00 17.75 -11.62
N GLU A 136 8.07 17.43 -10.90
CA GLU A 136 8.53 16.05 -10.76
C GLU A 136 7.56 15.23 -9.90
N LEU A 137 7.13 15.77 -8.75
CA LEU A 137 6.09 15.17 -7.91
C LEU A 137 4.81 14.91 -8.71
N TYR A 138 4.39 15.87 -9.54
CA TYR A 138 3.21 15.73 -10.40
C TYR A 138 3.38 14.60 -11.41
N LYS A 139 4.53 14.52 -12.10
CA LYS A 139 4.82 13.44 -13.05
C LYS A 139 4.79 12.07 -12.37
N THR A 140 5.39 11.96 -11.19
CA THR A 140 5.40 10.72 -10.40
C THR A 140 4.01 10.35 -9.90
N ALA A 141 3.22 11.32 -9.41
CA ALA A 141 1.82 11.10 -9.02
C ALA A 141 0.98 10.57 -10.18
N LYS A 142 1.13 11.15 -11.37
CA LYS A 142 0.45 10.70 -12.59
C LYS A 142 0.86 9.28 -12.98
N ALA A 143 2.14 8.94 -12.86
CA ALA A 143 2.63 7.58 -13.10
C ALA A 143 2.02 6.58 -12.09
N LEU A 144 2.02 6.93 -10.79
CA LEU A 144 1.38 6.13 -9.75
C LEU A 144 -0.10 5.91 -10.01
N ASN A 145 -0.86 6.96 -10.34
CA ASN A 145 -2.28 6.85 -10.65
C ASN A 145 -2.56 5.94 -11.84
N ARG A 146 -1.69 5.95 -12.85
CA ARG A 146 -1.78 5.01 -13.98
C ARG A 146 -1.62 3.56 -13.52
N GLU A 147 -0.59 3.26 -12.72
CA GLU A 147 -0.35 1.90 -12.23
C GLU A 147 -1.46 1.42 -11.28
N LEU A 148 -1.90 2.27 -10.35
CA LEU A 148 -3.04 1.98 -9.48
C LEU A 148 -4.32 1.72 -10.28
N THR A 149 -4.55 2.47 -11.36
CA THR A 149 -5.71 2.26 -12.24
C THR A 149 -5.65 0.91 -12.95
N LYS A 150 -4.47 0.44 -13.38
CA LYS A 150 -4.33 -0.90 -13.97
C LYS A 150 -4.68 -1.98 -12.93
N VAL A 151 -4.20 -1.86 -11.70
CA VAL A 151 -4.53 -2.79 -10.61
C VAL A 151 -6.03 -2.75 -10.30
N GLN A 152 -6.65 -1.55 -10.26
CA GLN A 152 -8.09 -1.38 -10.10
C GLN A 152 -8.88 -2.11 -11.18
N GLN A 153 -8.48 -2.00 -12.44
CA GLN A 153 -9.13 -2.70 -13.56
C GLN A 153 -9.02 -4.21 -13.42
N GLN A 154 -7.87 -4.73 -12.94
CA GLN A 154 -7.71 -6.16 -12.69
C GLN A 154 -8.61 -6.65 -11.55
N ALA A 155 -8.70 -5.89 -10.46
CA ALA A 155 -9.59 -6.20 -9.34
C ALA A 155 -11.06 -6.17 -9.78
N ALA A 156 -11.48 -5.13 -10.51
CA ALA A 156 -12.84 -5.00 -11.02
C ALA A 156 -13.21 -6.11 -12.02
N ALA A 157 -12.24 -6.60 -12.80
CA ALA A 157 -12.42 -7.74 -13.70
C ALA A 157 -12.34 -9.11 -12.99
N GLY A 158 -12.22 -9.15 -11.66
CA GLY A 158 -12.13 -10.39 -10.88
C GLY A 158 -10.87 -11.21 -11.15
N LYS A 159 -9.80 -10.58 -11.65
CA LYS A 159 -8.56 -11.29 -12.03
C LYS A 159 -7.73 -11.76 -10.84
N PHE A 160 -7.96 -11.19 -9.66
CA PHE A 160 -7.30 -11.61 -8.42
C PHE A 160 -8.15 -11.30 -7.19
N ARG A 161 -7.82 -11.94 -6.08
CA ARG A 161 -8.25 -11.56 -4.72
C ARG A 161 -7.06 -11.15 -3.86
N TRP A 162 -7.23 -10.24 -2.91
CA TRP A 162 -6.10 -9.78 -2.08
C TRP A 162 -5.53 -10.88 -1.19
N SER A 163 -6.36 -11.84 -0.77
CA SER A 163 -5.92 -13.04 -0.05
C SER A 163 -5.03 -13.96 -0.88
N GLU A 164 -5.18 -13.96 -2.21
CA GLU A 164 -4.30 -14.69 -3.14
C GLU A 164 -2.94 -14.00 -3.22
N VAL A 165 -2.94 -12.67 -3.40
CA VAL A 165 -1.73 -11.83 -3.33
C VAL A 165 -0.97 -12.04 -2.02
N GLN A 166 -1.67 -12.04 -0.88
CA GLN A 166 -1.08 -12.28 0.44
C GLN A 166 -0.46 -13.68 0.56
N LYS A 167 -1.13 -14.71 0.05
CA LYS A 167 -0.58 -16.08 0.04
C LYS A 167 0.66 -16.18 -0.83
N GLY A 168 0.66 -15.50 -1.99
CA GLY A 168 1.81 -15.40 -2.88
C GLY A 168 3.04 -14.88 -2.15
N ILE A 169 2.90 -13.76 -1.43
CA ILE A 169 3.97 -13.17 -0.61
C ILE A 169 4.51 -14.16 0.43
N SER A 170 3.63 -14.77 1.23
CA SER A 170 4.03 -15.72 2.27
C SER A 170 4.74 -16.94 1.70
N SER A 171 4.28 -17.43 0.53
CA SER A 171 4.87 -18.60 -0.12
C SER A 171 6.26 -18.31 -0.72
N ASN A 172 6.45 -17.13 -1.31
CA ASN A 172 7.74 -16.67 -1.81
C ASN A 172 8.76 -16.56 -0.68
N PHE A 173 8.34 -16.04 0.48
CA PHE A 173 9.19 -15.95 1.67
C PHE A 173 9.58 -17.33 2.23
N ALA A 174 8.65 -18.30 2.23
CA ALA A 174 8.88 -19.60 2.85
C ALA A 174 9.66 -20.61 2.00
N LYS A 175 9.62 -20.51 0.66
CA LYS A 175 10.15 -21.56 -0.22
C LYS A 175 11.19 -21.11 -1.25
N GLY A 176 11.43 -19.81 -1.42
CA GLY A 176 12.30 -19.31 -2.48
C GLY A 176 11.93 -19.79 -3.89
N SER A 177 10.72 -20.34 -4.08
CA SER A 177 10.28 -21.04 -5.29
C SER A 177 9.22 -20.20 -6.00
N MET A 178 9.48 -19.92 -7.28
CA MET A 178 8.72 -19.07 -8.20
C MET A 178 7.34 -19.60 -8.67
N SER A 179 6.71 -20.55 -7.96
CA SER A 179 5.56 -21.27 -8.52
C SER A 179 4.17 -20.76 -8.15
N ALA A 180 4.01 -19.84 -7.19
CA ALA A 180 2.68 -19.56 -6.65
C ALA A 180 2.26 -18.09 -6.81
N ASP A 181 1.51 -17.88 -7.90
CA ASP A 181 0.43 -16.91 -8.06
C ASP A 181 0.70 -15.76 -9.05
N ARG A 182 0.10 -15.90 -10.24
CA ARG A 182 0.12 -14.91 -11.33
C ARG A 182 -0.49 -13.59 -10.89
N SER A 183 -1.49 -13.64 -10.00
CA SER A 183 -2.14 -12.47 -9.43
C SER A 183 -1.16 -11.60 -8.66
N PHE A 184 -0.39 -12.19 -7.74
CA PHE A 184 0.65 -11.50 -6.98
C PHE A 184 1.68 -10.85 -7.92
N ARG A 185 2.27 -11.61 -8.85
CA ARG A 185 3.29 -11.10 -9.78
C ARG A 185 2.75 -9.99 -10.67
N SER A 186 1.50 -10.07 -11.08
CA SER A 186 0.83 -9.05 -11.89
C SER A 186 0.72 -7.73 -11.11
N VAL A 187 0.16 -7.77 -9.89
CA VAL A 187 0.00 -6.57 -9.04
C VAL A 187 1.36 -5.98 -8.69
N GLU A 188 2.32 -6.82 -8.30
CA GLU A 188 3.67 -6.38 -7.97
C GLU A 188 4.37 -5.72 -9.17
N SER A 189 4.34 -6.36 -10.35
CA SER A 189 4.98 -5.81 -11.55
C SER A 189 4.42 -4.44 -11.92
N GLN A 190 3.10 -4.24 -11.83
CA GLN A 190 2.48 -2.95 -12.12
C GLN A 190 2.93 -1.88 -11.12
N MET A 191 2.97 -2.19 -9.83
CA MET A 191 3.32 -1.20 -8.81
C MET A 191 4.83 -0.95 -8.68
N GLN A 192 5.68 -1.81 -9.23
CA GLN A 192 7.14 -1.62 -9.23
C GLN A 192 7.64 -0.58 -10.25
N GLU A 193 6.84 -0.24 -11.26
CA GLU A 193 7.17 0.70 -12.35
C GLU A 193 7.15 2.18 -11.91
N LEU A 194 7.14 2.47 -10.61
CA LEU A 194 7.20 3.83 -10.10
C LEU A 194 8.57 4.46 -10.39
N PRO A 195 8.63 5.64 -11.02
CA PRO A 195 9.88 6.34 -11.24
C PRO A 195 10.51 6.74 -9.90
N THR A 196 11.82 6.60 -9.80
CA THR A 196 12.59 7.10 -8.66
C THR A 196 12.66 8.62 -8.73
N LEU A 197 12.21 9.29 -7.68
CA LEU A 197 12.27 10.75 -7.60
C LEU A 197 13.63 11.19 -7.05
N ILE A 198 14.38 11.96 -7.84
CA ILE A 198 15.62 12.60 -7.37
C ILE A 198 15.24 13.92 -6.67
N TYR A 199 14.79 13.82 -5.42
CA TYR A 199 14.42 14.96 -4.56
C TYR A 199 15.50 15.23 -3.51
N ASP A 200 15.64 16.49 -3.04
CA ASP A 200 16.67 16.99 -2.08
C ASP A 200 16.18 17.30 -0.66
N GLY A 201 15.04 16.74 -0.26
CA GLY A 201 14.58 16.84 1.12
C GLY A 201 15.26 15.86 2.09
N PRO A 202 14.81 15.80 3.35
CA PRO A 202 15.40 14.97 4.40
C PRO A 202 15.41 13.45 4.10
N PHE A 203 14.69 12.98 3.07
CA PHE A 203 14.64 11.58 2.62
C PHE A 203 15.01 11.43 1.14
N SER A 204 15.98 12.21 0.72
CA SER A 204 16.51 12.25 -0.63
C SER A 204 17.43 11.08 -1.00
N ASP A 205 17.47 10.74 -2.29
CA ASP A 205 18.31 9.65 -2.83
C ASP A 205 19.82 9.95 -2.80
N HIS A 206 20.25 11.19 -2.54
CA HIS A 206 21.69 11.50 -2.41
C HIS A 206 22.29 11.10 -1.09
N LEU A 207 21.49 10.98 -0.02
CA LEU A 207 21.98 10.37 1.22
C LEU A 207 22.33 8.89 0.98
N GLU A 208 21.55 8.19 0.15
CA GLU A 208 21.82 6.79 -0.25
C GLU A 208 23.03 6.67 -1.20
N ARG A 209 23.36 7.72 -1.95
CA ARG A 209 24.53 7.78 -2.86
C ARG A 209 25.79 8.34 -2.19
N ALA A 210 25.72 8.73 -0.92
CA ALA A 210 26.90 9.19 -0.19
C ALA A 210 27.93 8.05 -0.16
N LYS A 211 29.09 8.28 -0.77
CA LYS A 211 30.19 7.31 -0.78
C LYS A 211 30.53 7.00 0.69
N PRO A 212 30.49 5.73 1.15
CA PRO A 212 30.84 5.40 2.51
C PRO A 212 32.28 5.89 2.75
N LEU A 213 32.42 6.85 3.66
CA LEU A 213 33.71 7.22 4.20
C LEU A 213 34.13 6.02 5.05
N GLY A 214 34.91 5.10 4.46
CA GLY A 214 35.43 3.94 5.17
C GLY A 214 36.16 4.35 6.44
N VAL A 215 36.45 3.39 7.33
CA VAL A 215 37.20 3.67 8.56
C VAL A 215 38.58 4.19 8.17
N THR A 216 38.79 5.51 8.28
CA THR A 216 40.10 6.11 8.15
C THR A 216 40.75 6.15 9.53
N GLY A 217 41.69 5.25 9.76
CA GLY A 217 42.43 5.12 11.01
C GLY A 217 43.35 3.90 10.96
N LYS A 218 44.32 3.81 11.88
CA LYS A 218 45.11 2.59 12.04
C LYS A 218 44.20 1.48 12.56
N GLU A 219 44.38 0.24 12.07
CA GLU A 219 43.73 -0.93 12.64
C GLU A 219 43.95 -0.94 14.15
N VAL A 220 42.85 -0.98 14.90
CA VAL A 220 42.89 -1.26 16.32
C VAL A 220 43.00 -2.77 16.45
N THR A 221 44.24 -3.26 16.47
CA THR A 221 44.60 -4.63 16.88
C THR A 221 44.27 -4.87 18.35
#